data_AF-A0A7S7M9Q1-F1
#
_entry.id   AF-A0A7S7M9Q1-F1
#
_cell.length_a   1.000
_cell.length_b   1.000
_cell.length_c   1.000
_cell.angle_alpha   90.00
_cell.angle_beta   90.00
_cell.angle_gamma   90.00
#
_symmetry.space_group_name_H-M   'P 1'
#
loop_
_entity.id
_entity.type
_entity.pdbx_description
1 polymer ?
#
loop_
_entity_poly.entity_id
_entity_poly.type
_entity_poly.pdbx_seq_one_letter_code
_entity_poly.pdbx_strand_id
1 'polypeptide(L)'
;MGENVSKKRREELVGGIEQIRDYINSTATQDGNAGRLLAYLNALEKDVKGRKFGLVFEQHREEIDHVLEGSVSVLTEDESLAIDNGGQWNALIEGDNLASLDALSRVLRGKVDLI
;
A
#
# COMPACT_ATOMS: atom_id res chain seq x y z
N MET A 1 -8.19 8.41 -7.94
CA MET A 1 -7.73 7.13 -8.55
C MET A 1 -6.55 6.61 -7.74
N GLY A 2 -6.62 5.40 -7.16
CA GLY A 2 -5.56 4.87 -6.28
C GLY A 2 -4.29 4.42 -7.01
N GLU A 3 -3.14 4.47 -6.33
CA GLU A 3 -1.84 4.00 -6.81
C GLU A 3 -1.57 2.57 -6.31
N ASN A 4 -1.30 1.64 -7.24
CA ASN A 4 -0.86 0.28 -6.90
C ASN A 4 0.64 0.28 -6.61
N VAL A 5 1.00 0.54 -5.35
CA VAL A 5 2.39 0.60 -4.85
C VAL A 5 3.14 -0.70 -5.12
N SER A 6 2.45 -1.84 -5.02
CA SER A 6 3.07 -3.15 -5.29
C SER A 6 3.45 -3.33 -6.75
N LYS A 7 2.62 -2.85 -7.67
CA LYS A 7 2.94 -2.84 -9.10
C LYS A 7 4.15 -1.95 -9.39
N LYS A 8 4.17 -0.72 -8.86
CA LYS A 8 5.28 0.22 -9.06
C LYS A 8 6.61 -0.36 -8.57
N ARG A 9 6.61 -0.95 -7.37
CA ARG A 9 7.80 -1.62 -6.81
C ARG A 9 8.28 -2.78 -7.67
N ARG A 10 7.37 -3.57 -8.26
CA ARG A 10 7.75 -4.63 -9.22
C ARG A 10 8.40 -4.06 -10.48
N GLU A 11 7.87 -2.96 -11.01
CA GLU A 11 8.41 -2.29 -12.20
C GLU A 11 9.80 -1.71 -11.92
N GLU A 12 10.00 -1.07 -10.76
CA GLU A 12 11.31 -0.57 -10.31
C GLU A 12 12.35 -1.69 -10.17
N LEU A 13 11.97 -2.83 -9.60
CA LEU A 13 12.86 -4.00 -9.47
C LEU A 13 13.25 -4.58 -10.83
N VAL A 14 12.31 -4.68 -11.77
CA VAL A 14 12.59 -5.14 -13.14
C VAL A 14 13.55 -4.17 -13.83
N GLY A 15 13.32 -2.86 -13.72
CA GLY A 15 14.22 -1.85 -14.27
C GLY A 15 15.63 -1.91 -13.66
N GLY A 16 15.73 -2.15 -12.35
CA GLY A 16 17.03 -2.36 -11.69
C GLY A 16 17.78 -3.60 -12.20
N ILE A 17 17.06 -4.71 -12.47
CA ILE A 17 17.65 -5.91 -13.07
C ILE A 17 18.17 -5.63 -14.49
N GLU A 18 17.43 -4.87 -15.29
CA GLU A 18 17.85 -4.47 -16.64
C GLU A 18 19.12 -3.62 -16.62
N GLN A 19 19.23 -2.64 -15.72
CA GLN A 19 20.43 -1.82 -15.57
C GLN A 19 21.67 -2.66 -15.21
N ILE A 20 21.52 -3.63 -14.29
CA ILE A 20 22.61 -4.53 -13.91
C ILE A 20 23.01 -5.42 -15.09
N ARG A 21 22.03 -5.92 -15.86
CA ARG A 21 22.28 -6.71 -17.07
C ARG A 21 23.08 -5.92 -18.11
N ASP A 22 22.69 -4.68 -18.38
CA ASP A 22 23.37 -3.80 -19.34
C ASP A 22 24.80 -3.46 -18.89
N TYR A 23 25.00 -3.24 -17.59
CA TYR A 23 26.32 -3.04 -17.02
C TYR A 23 27.22 -4.27 -17.20
N ILE A 24 26.72 -5.48 -16.91
CA ILE A 24 27.49 -6.72 -17.11
C ILE A 24 27.81 -6.91 -18.59
N ASN A 25 26.85 -6.71 -19.49
CA ASN A 25 27.07 -6.85 -20.93
C ASN A 25 28.07 -5.82 -21.50
N SER A 26 28.14 -4.62 -20.92
CA SER A 26 29.07 -3.57 -21.36
C SER A 26 30.48 -3.68 -20.76
N THR A 27 30.64 -4.37 -19.62
CA THR A 27 31.93 -4.47 -18.91
C THR A 27 32.58 -5.85 -18.98
N ALA A 28 31.80 -6.92 -19.20
CA ALA A 28 32.33 -8.27 -19.21
C ALA A 28 33.10 -8.56 -20.50
N THR A 29 34.40 -8.81 -20.38
CA THR A 29 35.07 -9.78 -21.27
C THR A 29 34.37 -11.11 -21.02
N GLN A 30 33.90 -11.81 -22.06
CA GLN A 30 33.06 -13.02 -21.93
C GLN A 30 33.75 -14.17 -21.17
N ASP A 31 33.79 -14.06 -19.84
CA ASP A 31 34.28 -15.07 -18.93
C ASP A 31 33.11 -15.87 -18.35
N GLY A 32 33.40 -17.04 -17.78
CA GLY A 32 32.36 -17.92 -17.23
C GLY A 32 31.57 -17.30 -16.08
N ASN A 33 32.08 -16.24 -15.44
CA ASN A 33 31.40 -15.57 -14.34
C ASN A 33 30.27 -14.66 -14.83
N ALA A 34 30.49 -13.92 -15.92
CA ALA A 34 29.45 -13.08 -16.53
C ALA A 34 28.23 -13.91 -16.95
N GLY A 35 28.45 -15.06 -17.59
CA GLY A 35 27.37 -15.97 -17.97
C GLY A 35 26.55 -16.49 -16.77
N ARG A 36 27.23 -16.81 -15.66
CA ARG A 36 26.56 -17.26 -14.42
C ARG A 36 25.72 -16.14 -13.79
N LEU A 37 26.24 -14.92 -13.73
CA LEU A 37 25.51 -13.77 -13.18
C LEU A 37 24.28 -13.41 -14.03
N LEU A 38 24.40 -13.45 -15.35
CA LEU A 38 23.25 -13.25 -16.25
C LEU A 38 22.17 -14.31 -16.06
N ALA A 39 22.56 -15.57 -15.85
CA ALA A 39 21.60 -16.64 -15.54
C ALA A 39 20.86 -16.39 -14.21
N TYR A 40 21.57 -15.93 -13.18
CA TYR A 40 20.94 -15.54 -11.91
C TYR A 40 19.98 -14.36 -12.06
N LEU A 41 20.37 -13.32 -12.82
CA LEU A 41 19.49 -12.17 -13.09
C LEU A 41 18.21 -12.59 -13.82
N ASN A 42 18.30 -13.49 -14.80
CA ASN A 42 17.13 -14.03 -15.51
C ASN A 42 16.20 -14.81 -14.56
N ALA A 43 16.76 -15.59 -13.63
CA ALA A 43 15.97 -16.30 -12.62
C ALA A 43 15.26 -15.32 -11.66
N LEU A 44 15.95 -14.27 -11.21
CA LEU A 44 15.37 -13.22 -10.37
C LEU A 44 14.27 -12.45 -11.10
N GLU A 45 14.47 -12.08 -12.36
CA GLU A 45 13.46 -11.39 -13.17
C GLU A 45 12.21 -12.26 -13.34
N LYS A 46 12.39 -13.55 -13.59
CA LYS A 46 11.30 -14.52 -13.68
C LYS A 46 10.54 -14.66 -12.37
N ASP A 47 11.22 -14.69 -11.22
CA ASP A 47 10.56 -14.75 -9.92
C ASP A 47 9.76 -13.46 -9.63
N VAL A 48 10.35 -12.30 -9.87
CA VAL A 48 9.69 -10.99 -9.69
C VAL A 48 8.45 -10.85 -10.59
N LYS A 49 8.54 -11.27 -11.87
CA LYS A 49 7.41 -11.27 -12.81
C LYS A 49 6.39 -12.38 -12.51
N GLY A 50 6.83 -13.51 -11.96
CA GLY A 50 6.00 -14.67 -11.60
C GLY A 50 5.07 -14.41 -10.42
N ARG A 51 5.43 -13.50 -9.52
CA ARG A 51 4.59 -13.01 -8.40
C ARG A 51 3.36 -12.19 -8.84
N LYS A 52 3.00 -12.22 -10.14
CA LYS A 52 1.78 -11.61 -10.68
C LYS A 52 0.53 -12.44 -10.39
N PHE A 53 0.67 -13.74 -10.11
CA PHE A 53 -0.46 -14.65 -9.90
C PHE A 53 -0.36 -15.32 -8.51
N GLY A 54 -1.34 -15.04 -7.64
CA GLY A 54 -1.45 -15.57 -6.28
C GLY A 54 -2.28 -14.65 -5.38
N LEU A 55 -2.62 -15.11 -4.16
CA LEU A 55 -3.08 -14.24 -3.06
C LEU A 55 -1.90 -13.37 -2.59
N VAL A 56 -1.51 -12.43 -3.46
CA VAL A 56 -0.49 -11.43 -3.15
C VAL A 56 -1.26 -10.22 -2.65
N PHE A 57 -1.08 -9.88 -1.39
CA PHE A 57 -1.60 -8.62 -0.85
C PHE A 57 -0.89 -7.49 -1.59
N GLU A 58 -1.59 -6.90 -2.55
CA GLU A 58 -1.12 -5.69 -3.20
C GLU A 58 -1.40 -4.52 -2.26
N GLN A 59 -0.34 -3.83 -1.86
CA GLN A 59 -0.47 -2.53 -1.22
C GLN A 59 -0.97 -1.52 -2.26
N HIS A 60 -2.15 -0.98 -2.00
CA HIS A 60 -2.72 0.15 -2.72
C HIS A 60 -2.69 1.37 -1.82
N ARG A 61 -2.59 2.53 -2.44
CA ARG A 61 -2.71 3.83 -1.79
C ARG A 61 -3.86 4.58 -2.43
N GLU A 62 -4.80 5.03 -1.63
CA GLU A 62 -5.96 5.80 -2.07
C GLU A 62 -5.69 7.30 -1.96
N GLU A 63 -6.52 8.13 -2.61
CA GLU A 63 -6.36 9.59 -2.53
C GLU A 63 -6.48 10.10 -1.10
N ILE A 64 -7.33 9.46 -0.30
CA ILE A 64 -7.49 9.79 1.11
C ILE A 64 -6.20 9.55 1.92
N ASP A 65 -5.38 8.56 1.58
CA ASP A 65 -4.07 8.33 2.24
C ASP A 65 -3.11 9.50 2.03
N HIS A 66 -3.20 10.21 0.90
CA HIS A 66 -2.40 11.41 0.64
C HIS A 66 -2.90 12.60 1.46
N VAL A 67 -4.21 12.74 1.61
CA VAL A 67 -4.81 13.78 2.43
C VAL A 67 -4.46 13.58 3.91
N LEU A 68 -4.54 12.34 4.41
CA LEU A 68 -4.27 12.00 5.81
C LEU A 68 -2.79 12.14 6.21
N GLU A 69 -1.83 12.08 5.28
CA GLU A 69 -0.41 12.35 5.59
C GLU A 69 -0.16 13.79 6.06
N GLY A 70 -0.95 14.75 5.57
CA GLY A 70 -0.79 16.18 5.85
C GLY A 70 -1.91 16.81 6.67
N SER A 71 -2.92 16.03 7.07
CA SER A 71 -4.11 16.54 7.76
C SER A 71 -4.50 15.68 8.95
N VAL A 72 -5.31 16.25 9.84
CA VAL A 72 -5.85 15.57 11.00
C VAL A 72 -7.35 15.40 10.81
N SER A 73 -7.83 14.16 10.84
CA SER A 73 -9.25 13.85 10.85
C SER A 73 -9.89 14.33 12.16
N VAL A 74 -11.01 15.03 12.05
CA VAL A 74 -11.79 15.56 13.17
C VAL A 74 -13.24 15.15 12.98
N LEU A 75 -13.88 14.67 14.06
CA LEU A 75 -15.32 14.44 14.10
C LEU A 75 -15.98 15.69 14.65
N THR A 76 -16.99 16.18 13.93
CA THR A 76 -17.82 17.31 14.36
C THR A 76 -19.25 16.82 14.49
N GLU A 77 -19.87 17.09 15.63
CA GLU A 77 -21.27 16.75 15.88
C GLU A 77 -22.18 17.79 15.24
N ASP A 78 -23.26 17.34 14.60
CA ASP A 78 -24.37 18.19 14.20
C ASP A 78 -25.47 18.09 15.27
N GLU A 79 -25.47 19.03 16.21
CA GLU A 79 -26.42 19.08 17.33
C GLU A 79 -27.89 19.14 16.86
N SER A 80 -28.16 19.61 15.63
CA SER A 80 -29.52 19.69 15.11
C SER A 80 -30.14 18.32 14.83
N LEU A 81 -29.31 17.30 14.66
CA LEU A 81 -29.70 15.92 14.40
C LEU A 81 -29.69 15.04 15.66
N ALA A 82 -29.35 15.62 16.81
CA ALA A 82 -29.29 14.88 18.07
C ALA A 82 -30.68 14.38 18.48
N ILE A 83 -30.76 13.08 18.81
CA ILE A 83 -31.97 12.43 19.31
C ILE A 83 -31.68 11.92 20.72
N ASP A 84 -32.23 12.58 21.73
CA ASP A 84 -32.16 12.12 23.11
C ASP A 84 -33.43 11.33 23.47
N ASN A 85 -33.29 10.01 23.56
CA ASN A 85 -34.34 9.09 24.01
C ASN A 85 -34.03 8.45 25.36
N GLY A 86 -32.96 8.89 26.06
CA GLY A 86 -32.45 8.24 27.26
C GLY A 86 -31.89 6.84 27.01
N GLY A 87 -30.67 6.57 27.48
CA GLY A 87 -30.04 5.25 27.38
C GLY A 87 -28.70 5.26 26.66
N GLN A 88 -28.46 4.25 25.81
CA GLN A 88 -27.19 4.06 25.11
C GLN A 88 -27.06 5.04 23.94
N TRP A 89 -25.87 5.65 23.84
CA TRP A 89 -25.52 6.55 22.76
C TRP A 89 -25.10 5.74 21.52
N ASN A 90 -25.73 6.03 20.38
CA ASN A 90 -25.35 5.52 19.08
C ASN A 90 -25.03 6.69 18.16
N ALA A 91 -24.10 6.51 17.24
CA ALA A 91 -23.68 7.56 16.30
C ALA A 91 -23.74 7.06 14.86
N LEU A 92 -24.16 7.95 13.96
CA LEU A 92 -23.96 7.80 12.52
C LEU A 92 -22.89 8.80 12.10
N ILE A 93 -21.87 8.32 11.40
CA ILE A 93 -20.77 9.17 10.92
C ILE A 93 -20.90 9.27 9.40
N GLU A 94 -20.98 10.49 8.90
CA GLU A 94 -20.97 10.80 7.47
C GLU A 94 -19.57 11.25 7.05
N GLY A 95 -19.06 10.68 5.96
CA GLY A 95 -17.75 11.04 5.39
C GLY A 95 -17.00 9.84 4.83
N ASP A 96 -15.71 10.05 4.59
CA ASP A 96 -14.79 8.98 4.19
C ASP A 96 -14.55 8.00 5.36
N ASN A 97 -14.59 6.70 5.06
CA ASN A 97 -14.48 5.66 6.08
C ASN A 97 -13.08 5.61 6.71
N LEU A 98 -12.01 5.84 5.94
CA LEU A 98 -10.64 5.80 6.42
C LEU A 98 -10.35 6.97 7.35
N ALA A 99 -10.82 8.18 6.98
CA ALA A 99 -10.73 9.35 7.85
C ALA A 99 -11.53 9.17 9.14
N SER A 100 -12.73 8.58 9.05
CA SER A 100 -13.57 8.28 10.20
C SER A 100 -12.88 7.28 11.15
N LEU A 101 -12.31 6.21 10.59
CA LEU A 101 -11.57 5.21 11.35
C LEU A 101 -10.28 5.79 11.96
N ASP A 102 -9.55 6.66 11.27
CA ASP A 102 -8.37 7.35 11.85
C ASP A 102 -8.77 8.12 13.12
N ALA A 103 -9.81 8.94 13.02
CA ALA A 103 -10.31 9.72 14.16
C ALA A 103 -10.78 8.81 15.32
N LEU A 104 -11.60 7.80 15.02
CA LEU A 104 -12.12 6.87 16.03
C LEU A 104 -11.01 6.04 16.68
N SER A 105 -9.97 5.67 15.94
CA SER A 105 -8.85 4.85 16.44
C SER A 105 -8.07 5.53 17.57
N ARG A 106 -8.18 6.85 17.73
CA ARG A 106 -7.52 7.61 18.80
C ARG A 106 -8.19 7.40 20.15
N VAL A 107 -9.49 7.10 20.17
CA VAL A 107 -10.31 7.01 21.39
C VAL A 107 -10.85 5.60 21.64
N LEU A 108 -11.14 4.85 20.58
CA LEU A 108 -11.83 3.55 20.61
C LEU A 108 -10.91 2.34 20.35
N ARG A 109 -9.60 2.55 20.24
CA ARG A 109 -8.65 1.43 20.06
C ARG A 109 -8.76 0.44 21.22
N GLY A 110 -9.02 -0.82 20.89
CA GLY A 110 -9.20 -1.90 21.87
C GLY A 110 -10.53 -1.88 22.63
N LYS A 111 -11.47 -1.00 22.25
CA LYS A 111 -12.81 -0.90 22.86
C LYS A 111 -13.93 -1.45 21.98
N VAL A 112 -13.60 -1.94 20.78
CA VAL A 112 -14.56 -2.50 19.83
C VAL A 112 -14.60 -4.01 20.01
N ASP A 113 -15.74 -4.52 20.46
CA ASP A 113 -15.93 -5.96 20.70
C ASP A 113 -16.17 -6.74 19.40
N LEU A 114 -16.78 -6.11 18.39
CA LEU A 114 -17.15 -6.71 17.11
C LEU A 114 -17.15 -5.66 15.99
N ILE A 115 -16.68 -6.06 14.79
CA ILE A 115 -16.73 -5.30 13.54
C ILE A 115 -17.51 -6.10 12.50
#